data_AF-A0A2G4JDH0-F1
#
_entry.id   AF-A0A2G4JDH0-F1
#
_cell.length_a   1.000
_cell.length_b   1.000
_cell.length_c   1.000
_cell.angle_alpha   90.00
_cell.angle_beta   90.00
_cell.angle_gamma   90.00
#
_symmetry.space_group_name_H-M   'P 1'
#
loop_
_entity.id
_entity.type
_entity.pdbx_description
1 polymer ?
#
loop_
_entity_poly.entity_id
_entity_poly.type
_entity_poly.pdbx_seq_one_letter_code
_entity_poly.pdbx_strand_id
1 'polypeptide(L)' 'MSVQENEVLVKITSAGTISIPKQFRKYMDIQKGEYVKIILGKDRIIIRKITIS' A
#
# COMPACT_ATOMS: atom_id res chain seq x y z
N MET A 1 -19.22 1.64 15.59
CA MET A 1 -18.91 0.63 14.55
C MET A 1 -17.42 0.35 14.66
N SER A 2 -17.03 -0.83 15.13
CA SER A 2 -15.62 -1.22 15.22
C SER A 2 -15.02 -1.17 13.81
N VAL A 3 -13.94 -0.42 13.63
CA VAL A 3 -13.17 -0.44 12.39
C VAL A 3 -12.66 -1.87 12.24
N GLN A 4 -13.28 -2.66 11.36
CA GLN A 4 -12.70 -3.93 10.95
C GLN A 4 -11.35 -3.59 10.34
N GLU A 5 -10.28 -4.05 11.00
CA GLU A 5 -8.92 -3.90 10.51
C GLU A 5 -8.86 -4.54 9.11
N ASN A 6 -8.74 -3.69 8.09
CA ASN A 6 -8.61 -4.12 6.70
C ASN A 6 -7.18 -4.64 6.50
N GLU A 7 -6.88 -5.78 7.11
CA GLU A 7 -5.60 -6.45 7.05
C GLU A 7 -5.62 -7.59 6.03
N VAL A 8 -4.56 -7.68 5.24
CA VAL A 8 -4.35 -8.78 4.31
C VAL A 8 -2.92 -9.23 4.48
N LEU A 9 -2.73 -10.48 4.91
CA LEU A 9 -1.41 -11.09 4.96
C LEU A 9 -0.90 -11.29 3.53
N VAL A 10 0.24 -10.67 3.22
CA VAL A 10 0.92 -10.83 1.93
C VAL A 10 2.35 -11.31 2.16
N LYS A 11 2.84 -12.15 1.25
CA LYS A 11 4.22 -12.62 1.28
C LYS A 11 5.13 -11.63 0.54
N ILE A 12 6.29 -11.33 1.12
CA ILE A 12 7.34 -10.57 0.43
C ILE A 12 8.02 -11.46 -0.61
N THR A 13 8.26 -10.92 -1.81
CA THR A 13 9.00 -11.63 -2.85
C THR A 13 10.51 -11.63 -2.53
N SER A 14 11.27 -12.48 -3.20
CA SER A 14 12.75 -12.50 -3.08
C SER A 14 13.40 -11.17 -3.48
N ALA A 15 12.75 -10.39 -4.35
CA ALA A 15 13.21 -9.06 -4.75
C ALA A 15 12.86 -7.96 -3.74
N GLY A 16 12.25 -8.29 -2.59
CA GLY A 16 11.86 -7.32 -1.57
C GLY A 16 10.61 -6.51 -1.90
N THR A 17 9.79 -6.97 -2.85
CA THR A 17 8.54 -6.30 -3.24
C THR A 17 7.31 -6.96 -2.62
N ILE A 18 6.27 -6.17 -2.37
CA ILE A 18 4.93 -6.65 -2.03
C ILE A 18 3.93 -6.19 -3.08
N SER A 19 2.96 -7.06 -3.40
CA SER A 19 1.84 -6.68 -4.25
C SER A 19 0.75 -6.04 -3.40
N ILE A 20 0.38 -4.79 -3.70
CA ILE A 20 -0.77 -4.14 -3.05
C ILE A 20 -2.05 -4.89 -3.47
N PRO A 21 -2.83 -5.43 -2.51
CA PRO A 21 -4.07 -6.13 -2.79
C PRO A 21 -5.00 -5.33 -3.71
N LYS A 22 -5.69 -6.03 -4.64
CA LYS A 22 -6.54 -5.41 -5.65
C LYS A 22 -7.62 -4.51 -5.02
N GLN A 23 -8.17 -4.91 -3.87
CA GLN A 23 -9.16 -4.13 -3.13
C GLN A 23 -8.59 -2.79 -2.62
N PHE A 24 -7.35 -2.76 -2.13
CA PHE A 24 -6.71 -1.54 -1.65
C PHE A 24 -6.33 -0.63 -2.82
N ARG A 25 -5.85 -1.19 -3.94
CA ARG A 25 -5.62 -0.40 -5.16
C ARG A 25 -6.89 0.27 -5.67
N LYS A 26 -8.01 -0.44 -5.69
CA LYS A 26 -9.31 0.13 -6.07
C LYS A 26 -9.77 1.21 -5.09
N TYR A 27 -9.65 0.95 -3.78
CA TYR A 27 -10.06 1.88 -2.74
C TYR A 27 -9.22 3.17 -2.75
N MET A 28 -7.90 3.05 -2.95
CA MET A 28 -6.97 4.18 -3.03
C MET A 28 -6.87 4.80 -4.43
N ASP A 29 -7.61 4.26 -5.41
CA ASP A 29 -7.52 4.62 -6.83
C ASP A 29 -6.08 4.63 -7.37
N ILE A 30 -5.28 3.61 -7.04
CA ILE A 30 -3.89 3.49 -7.49
C ILE A 30 -3.82 2.73 -8.81
N GLN A 31 -3.31 3.37 -9.84
CA GLN A 31 -3.15 2.82 -11.19
C GLN A 31 -1.71 2.46 -11.53
N LYS A 32 -1.54 1.65 -12.59
CA LYS A 32 -0.22 1.30 -13.11
C LYS A 32 0.48 2.56 -13.62
N GLY A 33 1.71 2.78 -13.18
CA GLY A 33 2.52 3.93 -13.58
C GLY A 33 2.38 5.16 -12.68
N GLU A 34 1.43 5.15 -11.73
CA GLU A 34 1.36 6.19 -10.70
C GLU A 34 2.46 6.00 -9.64
N TYR A 35 2.76 7.10 -8.94
CA TYR A 35 3.74 7.12 -7.86
C TYR A 35 3.05 6.99 -6.50
N VAL A 36 3.71 6.27 -5.61
CA VAL A 36 3.37 6.22 -4.18
C VAL A 36 4.58 6.64 -3.37
N LYS A 37 4.36 7.32 -2.25
CA LYS A 37 5.39 7.64 -1.27
C LYS A 37 5.41 6.57 -0.20
N ILE A 38 6.60 6.06 0.11
CA ILE A 38 6.84 5.12 1.21
C ILE A 38 7.45 5.91 2.36
N ILE A 39 6.88 5.78 3.55
CA ILE A 39 7.33 6.45 4.77
C ILE A 39 7.67 5.38 5.80
N LEU A 40 8.91 5.43 6.30
CA LEU A 40 9.36 4.58 7.39
C LEU A 40 9.00 5.24 8.74
N GLY A 41 8.11 4.61 9.49
CA GLY A 41 7.86 4.90 10.90
C GLY A 41 8.76 4.08 11.82
N LYS A 42 8.53 4.14 13.14
CA LYS A 42 9.31 3.37 14.11
C LYS A 42 9.20 1.85 13.93
N ASP A 43 8.00 1.37 13.62
CA ASP A 43 7.64 -0.06 13.60
C ASP A 43 6.79 -0.45 12.37
N ARG A 44 6.58 0.49 11.44
CA ARG A 44 5.65 0.32 10.32
C ARG A 44 6.10 1.07 9.07
N ILE A 45 5.66 0.56 7.92
CA ILE A 45 5.79 1.26 6.63
C ILE A 45 4.42 1.79 6.24
N ILE A 46 4.34 3.08 5.90
CA ILE A 46 3.11 3.71 5.41
C ILE A 46 3.27 4.00 3.92
N ILE A 47 2.29 3.58 3.12
CA ILE A 47 2.23 3.85 1.68
C ILE A 47 1.17 4.92 1.44
N ARG A 48 1.53 6.02 0.76
CA ARG A 48 0.62 7.14 0.44
C ARG A 48 0.59 7.40 -1.07
N LYS A 49 -0.60 7.49 -1.67
CA LYS A 49 -0.75 8.00 -3.05
C LYS A 49 -0.25 9.44 -3.12
N ILE A 50 0.50 9.78 -4.17
CA ILE A 50 0.92 11.15 -4.44
C ILE A 50 0.61 11.50 -5.89
N THR A 51 0.41 12.78 -6.15
CA THR A 51 0.34 13.35 -7.50
C THR A 51 1.63 14.13 -7.74
N ILE A 52 2.30 13.86 -8.85
CA ILE A 52 3.44 14.65 -9.31
C ILE A 52 2.89 15.55 -10.42
N SER A 53 3.00 16.86 -10.23
CA SER A 53 2.59 17.91 -11.18
C SER A 53 3.80 18.53 -11.85
#